data_AF-A0A960YJN0-F1
#
_entry.id   AF-A0A960YJN0-F1
#
_cell.length_a   1.000
_cell.length_b   1.000
_cell.length_c   1.000
_cell.angle_alpha   90.00
_cell.angle_beta   90.00
_cell.angle_gamma   90.00
#
_symmetry.space_group_name_H-M   'P 1'
#
loop_
_entity.id
_entity.type
_entity.pdbx_description
1 polymer ?
#
loop_
_entity_poly.entity_id
_entity_poly.type
_entity_poly.pdbx_seq_one_letter_code
_entity_poly.pdbx_strand_id
1 'polypeptide(L)'
;MKASRKYWTFLSVALTALLIQCHPKRPTGTRASDKAFQISHGIMLYDGRPFNGTQLTSLGDSWRETPYVDGKIEGLEIEYFADGRIAAKRPYVNNQRVGIHREWYRSGKSRAYYEYKNGLMDGEAFTWFEDGHLSTYAQYKNGRQIGQKTWRSTGKIYANYVIVKDKKLMGLRGSDLCNGVKSNDKGETIDYDL
;
A
#
# COMPACT_ATOMS: atom_id res chain seq x y z
N MET A 1 -8.68 -41.26 69.03
CA MET A 1 -9.05 -40.09 68.19
C MET A 1 -7.78 -39.43 67.68
N LYS A 2 -7.67 -39.25 66.34
CA LYS A 2 -6.85 -38.34 65.49
C LYS A 2 -5.68 -37.55 66.12
N ALA A 3 -4.55 -37.26 65.48
CA ALA A 3 -3.98 -37.56 64.16
C ALA A 3 -2.51 -37.05 64.14
N SER A 4 -1.62 -37.73 63.41
CA SER A 4 -0.22 -37.33 63.18
C SER A 4 -0.11 -36.27 62.07
N ARG A 5 0.63 -35.16 62.30
CA ARG A 5 1.02 -34.21 61.25
C ARG A 5 2.33 -34.66 60.58
N LYS A 6 2.30 -34.81 59.25
CA LYS A 6 3.47 -35.04 58.39
C LYS A 6 3.96 -33.70 57.84
N TYR A 7 5.26 -33.44 57.95
CA TYR A 7 5.94 -32.30 57.36
C TYR A 7 6.10 -32.50 55.85
N TRP A 8 5.76 -31.49 55.05
CA TRP A 8 5.99 -31.45 53.61
C TRP A 8 7.26 -30.64 53.32
N THR A 9 8.22 -31.27 52.66
CA THR A 9 9.39 -30.62 52.04
C THR A 9 8.96 -29.95 50.73
N PHE A 10 9.09 -28.64 50.63
CA PHE A 10 8.92 -27.92 49.36
C PHE A 10 10.21 -28.01 48.53
N LEU A 11 10.17 -28.79 47.45
CA LEU A 11 11.21 -28.81 46.42
C LEU A 11 10.92 -27.68 45.41
N SER A 12 11.73 -26.63 45.40
CA SER A 12 11.66 -25.55 44.42
C SER A 12 12.26 -26.02 43.09
N VAL A 13 11.42 -26.18 42.07
CA VAL A 13 11.86 -26.44 40.69
C VAL A 13 12.13 -25.09 40.03
N ALA A 14 13.41 -24.75 39.86
CA ALA A 14 13.83 -23.60 39.08
C ALA A 14 13.57 -23.86 37.59
N LEU A 15 12.50 -23.26 37.06
CA LEU A 15 12.14 -23.27 35.65
C LEU A 15 13.02 -22.25 34.90
N THR A 16 14.15 -22.68 34.34
CA THR A 16 14.96 -21.84 33.47
C THR A 16 14.24 -21.66 32.12
N ALA A 17 13.55 -20.54 31.96
CA ALA A 17 13.01 -20.11 30.68
C ALA A 17 14.17 -19.77 29.72
N LEU A 18 14.42 -20.63 28.73
CA LEU A 18 15.28 -20.34 27.59
C LEU A 18 14.65 -19.19 26.80
N LEU A 19 15.17 -17.97 26.99
CA LEU A 19 14.89 -16.81 26.15
C LEU A 19 15.45 -17.08 24.75
N ILE A 20 14.65 -17.69 23.88
CA ILE A 20 14.94 -17.70 22.43
C ILE A 20 14.81 -16.23 21.99
N GLN A 21 15.94 -15.52 21.95
CA GLN A 21 16.00 -14.21 21.31
C GLN A 21 15.57 -14.39 19.86
N CYS A 22 14.35 -13.93 19.55
CA CYS A 22 13.78 -13.95 18.23
C CYS A 22 14.57 -12.95 17.37
N HIS A 23 15.68 -13.42 16.79
CA HIS A 23 16.41 -12.63 15.80
C HIS A 23 15.50 -12.55 14.56
N PRO A 24 15.24 -11.35 14.02
CA PRO A 24 14.48 -11.24 12.79
C PRO A 24 15.17 -12.11 11.73
N LYS A 25 14.44 -13.13 11.22
CA LYS A 25 14.95 -14.01 10.17
C LYS A 25 15.45 -13.11 9.04
N ARG A 26 16.72 -13.27 8.65
CA ARG A 26 17.25 -12.57 7.48
C ARG A 26 16.35 -12.92 6.29
N PRO A 27 15.95 -11.94 5.46
CA PRO A 27 15.11 -12.21 4.31
C PRO A 27 15.79 -13.25 3.42
N THR A 28 15.07 -14.33 3.13
CA THR A 28 15.53 -15.42 2.27
C THR A 28 15.14 -15.09 0.83
N GLY A 29 16.11 -14.80 -0.03
CA GLY A 29 15.88 -14.49 -1.44
C GLY A 29 17.18 -14.17 -2.19
N THR A 30 17.09 -14.07 -3.51
CA THR A 30 18.22 -13.80 -4.39
C THR A 30 18.37 -12.30 -4.60
N ARG A 31 19.56 -11.74 -4.39
CA ARG A 31 19.76 -10.30 -4.50
C ARG A 31 19.64 -9.85 -5.96
N ALA A 32 18.91 -8.77 -6.21
CA ALA A 32 18.76 -8.17 -7.54
C ALA A 32 20.10 -7.72 -8.17
N SER A 33 21.14 -7.53 -7.36
CA SER A 33 22.50 -7.23 -7.82
C SER A 33 23.24 -8.42 -8.43
N ASP A 34 22.68 -9.63 -8.34
CA ASP A 34 23.26 -10.81 -8.98
C ASP A 34 23.22 -10.65 -10.50
N LYS A 35 24.37 -10.84 -11.15
CA LYS A 35 24.54 -10.67 -12.61
C LYS A 35 23.82 -11.75 -13.42
N ALA A 36 23.41 -12.85 -12.79
CA ALA A 36 22.62 -13.90 -13.39
C ALA A 36 21.20 -13.45 -13.77
N PHE A 37 20.70 -12.37 -13.17
CA PHE A 37 19.38 -11.82 -13.50
C PHE A 37 19.38 -11.13 -14.87
N GLN A 38 18.37 -11.45 -15.68
CA GLN A 38 18.12 -10.84 -16.98
C GLN A 38 16.62 -10.66 -17.18
N ILE A 39 16.21 -9.65 -17.95
CA ILE A 39 14.82 -9.49 -18.36
C ILE A 39 14.73 -9.74 -19.86
N SER A 40 13.83 -10.62 -20.28
CA SER A 40 13.53 -10.89 -21.69
C SER A 40 12.02 -10.90 -21.88
N HIS A 41 11.50 -10.01 -22.73
CA HIS A 41 10.06 -9.91 -23.06
C HIS A 41 9.14 -9.84 -21.82
N GLY A 42 9.57 -9.16 -20.76
CA GLY A 42 8.80 -9.03 -19.51
C GLY A 42 8.83 -10.25 -18.59
N ILE A 43 9.67 -11.25 -18.91
CA ILE A 43 9.97 -12.40 -18.05
C ILE A 43 11.33 -12.17 -17.38
N MET A 44 11.34 -12.28 -16.06
CA MET A 44 12.56 -12.33 -15.25
C MET A 44 13.21 -13.70 -15.42
N LEU A 45 14.44 -13.70 -15.92
CA LEU A 45 15.28 -14.89 -16.04
C LEU A 45 16.37 -14.86 -14.95
N TYR A 46 16.76 -16.04 -14.49
CA TYR A 46 17.94 -16.27 -13.66
C TYR A 46 18.73 -17.42 -14.27
N ASP A 47 20.00 -17.18 -14.62
CA ASP A 47 20.83 -18.12 -15.39
C ASP A 47 20.15 -18.64 -16.67
N GLY A 48 19.48 -17.72 -17.38
CA GLY A 48 18.80 -18.00 -18.65
C GLY A 48 17.47 -18.76 -18.55
N ARG A 49 16.96 -19.04 -17.35
CA ARG A 49 15.67 -19.71 -17.13
C ARG A 49 14.67 -18.81 -16.42
N PRO A 50 13.35 -18.94 -16.66
CA PRO A 50 12.33 -18.20 -15.91
C PRO A 50 12.52 -18.34 -14.39
N PHE A 51 12.64 -17.20 -13.72
CA PHE A 51 12.97 -17.15 -12.30
C PHE A 51 11.78 -17.57 -11.44
N ASN A 52 12.03 -18.43 -10.47
CA ASN A 52 11.09 -18.85 -9.45
C ASN A 52 11.71 -18.59 -8.08
N GLY A 53 11.07 -17.75 -7.26
CA GLY A 53 11.58 -17.37 -5.95
C GLY A 53 11.41 -15.88 -5.65
N THR A 54 12.02 -15.42 -4.56
CA THR A 54 11.94 -14.01 -4.14
C THR A 54 13.21 -13.28 -4.51
N GLN A 55 13.06 -12.18 -5.25
CA GLN A 55 14.14 -11.24 -5.50
C GLN A 55 14.21 -10.19 -4.37
N LEU A 56 15.42 -9.91 -3.89
CA LEU A 56 15.71 -8.89 -2.88
C LEU A 56 16.36 -7.67 -3.52
N THR A 57 15.68 -6.53 -3.53
CA THR A 57 16.15 -5.29 -4.16
C THR A 57 16.43 -4.24 -3.09
N SER A 58 17.66 -3.72 -3.04
CA SER A 58 17.99 -2.56 -2.20
C SER A 58 17.67 -1.26 -2.95
N LEU A 59 17.02 -0.32 -2.27
CA LEU A 59 16.52 0.94 -2.84
C LEU A 59 17.12 2.16 -2.10
N GLY A 60 18.29 1.98 -1.46
CA GLY A 60 18.88 2.99 -0.57
C GLY A 60 18.30 2.89 0.83
N ASP A 61 17.33 3.74 1.15
CA ASP A 61 16.72 3.84 2.49
C ASP A 61 15.63 2.77 2.77
N SER A 62 15.35 1.93 1.78
CA SER A 62 14.45 0.80 1.84
C SER A 62 15.00 -0.41 1.10
N TRP A 63 14.36 -1.55 1.27
CA TRP A 63 14.60 -2.75 0.48
C TRP A 63 13.26 -3.45 0.21
N ARG A 64 13.23 -4.31 -0.79
CA ARG A 64 11.99 -4.88 -1.34
C ARG A 64 12.14 -6.37 -1.61
N GLU A 65 11.08 -7.11 -1.28
CA GLU A 65 10.87 -8.51 -1.63
C GLU A 65 9.86 -8.57 -2.76
N THR A 66 10.29 -9.07 -3.92
CA THR A 66 9.41 -9.27 -5.07
C THR A 66 9.36 -10.77 -5.38
N PRO A 67 8.21 -11.45 -5.14
CA PRO A 67 8.04 -12.86 -5.45
C PRO A 67 7.81 -13.07 -6.95
N TYR A 68 8.46 -14.08 -7.52
CA TYR A 68 8.33 -14.48 -8.92
C TYR A 68 7.94 -15.96 -9.05
N VAL A 69 7.03 -16.22 -9.99
CA VAL A 69 6.69 -17.55 -10.52
C VAL A 69 6.80 -17.50 -12.04
N ASP A 70 7.57 -18.42 -12.62
CA ASP A 70 7.87 -18.46 -14.05
C ASP A 70 8.31 -17.10 -14.64
N GLY A 71 9.14 -16.39 -13.88
CA GLY A 71 9.68 -15.08 -14.22
C GLY A 71 8.67 -13.93 -14.22
N LYS A 72 7.45 -14.14 -13.74
CA LYS A 72 6.46 -13.08 -13.54
C LYS A 72 6.25 -12.84 -12.06
N ILE A 73 6.04 -11.58 -11.67
CA ILE A 73 5.67 -11.21 -10.31
C ILE A 73 4.33 -11.85 -9.98
N GLU A 74 4.29 -12.64 -8.92
CA GLU A 74 3.13 -13.42 -8.48
C GLU A 74 3.08 -13.42 -6.95
N GLY A 75 2.00 -12.89 -6.39
CA GLY A 75 1.81 -12.78 -4.94
C GLY A 75 2.06 -11.37 -4.40
N LEU A 76 2.51 -11.28 -3.15
CA LEU A 76 2.63 -10.01 -2.43
C LEU A 76 4.06 -9.48 -2.48
N GLU A 77 4.27 -8.39 -3.21
CA GLU A 77 5.48 -7.59 -3.09
C GLU A 77 5.41 -6.77 -1.79
N ILE A 78 6.49 -6.80 -1.01
CA ILE A 78 6.61 -6.03 0.23
C ILE A 78 7.87 -5.18 0.17
N GLU A 79 7.71 -3.89 0.48
CA GLU A 79 8.83 -2.98 0.68
C GLU A 79 8.95 -2.66 2.17
N TYR A 80 10.17 -2.61 2.67
CA TYR A 80 10.51 -2.31 4.04
C TYR A 80 11.46 -1.13 4.10
N PHE A 81 11.25 -0.22 5.05
CA PHE A 81 12.26 0.74 5.43
C PHE A 81 13.52 0.03 5.95
N ALA A 82 14.66 0.72 5.94
CA ALA A 82 15.92 0.20 6.48
C ALA A 82 15.84 -0.28 7.94
N ASP A 83 14.88 0.23 8.72
CA ASP A 83 14.64 -0.20 10.11
C ASP A 83 13.71 -1.43 10.24
N GLY A 84 13.33 -2.04 9.12
CA GLY A 84 12.49 -3.25 9.06
C GLY A 84 10.99 -3.00 9.12
N ARG A 85 10.52 -1.76 9.31
CA ARG A 85 9.09 -1.44 9.20
C ARG A 85 8.63 -1.52 7.76
N ILE A 86 7.38 -1.93 7.54
CA ILE A 86 6.80 -2.03 6.20
C ILE A 86 6.56 -0.62 5.64
N ALA A 87 7.11 -0.38 4.45
CA ALA A 87 6.92 0.82 3.66
C ALA A 87 5.78 0.66 2.63
N ALA A 88 5.62 -0.54 2.06
CA ALA A 88 4.56 -0.81 1.10
C ALA A 88 4.16 -2.29 1.01
N LYS A 89 2.93 -2.54 0.59
CA LYS A 89 2.38 -3.86 0.26
C LYS A 89 1.62 -3.75 -1.06
N ARG A 90 2.02 -4.56 -2.03
CA ARG A 90 1.56 -4.46 -3.42
C ARG A 90 1.26 -5.87 -3.96
N PRO A 91 -0.02 -6.27 -4.07
CA PRO A 91 -0.37 -7.56 -4.65
C PRO A 91 -0.25 -7.55 -6.17
N TYR A 92 0.25 -8.65 -6.70
CA TYR A 92 0.42 -8.92 -8.13
C TYR A 92 -0.08 -10.31 -8.50
N VAL A 93 -0.61 -10.44 -9.71
CA VAL A 93 -0.89 -11.71 -10.39
C VAL A 93 -0.40 -11.57 -11.82
N ASN A 94 0.47 -12.47 -12.28
CA ASN A 94 1.02 -12.47 -13.63
C ASN A 94 1.58 -11.10 -14.09
N ASN A 95 2.44 -10.47 -13.28
CA ASN A 95 2.96 -9.10 -13.47
C ASN A 95 1.91 -7.97 -13.38
N GLN A 96 0.62 -8.27 -13.19
CA GLN A 96 -0.43 -7.26 -13.10
C GLN A 96 -0.72 -6.91 -11.65
N ARG A 97 -0.79 -5.60 -11.36
CA ARG A 97 -1.26 -5.10 -10.07
C ARG A 97 -2.72 -5.50 -9.84
N VAL A 98 -3.02 -6.02 -8.66
CA VAL A 98 -4.38 -6.38 -8.27
C VAL A 98 -4.66 -6.00 -6.83
N GLY A 99 -5.93 -5.86 -6.50
CA GLY A 99 -6.39 -5.60 -5.14
C GLY A 99 -5.89 -4.28 -4.59
N ILE A 100 -5.69 -4.24 -3.28
CA ILE A 100 -5.35 -3.02 -2.57
C ILE A 100 -3.84 -2.91 -2.44
N HIS A 101 -3.29 -1.83 -2.98
CA HIS A 101 -1.92 -1.40 -2.74
C HIS A 101 -1.93 -0.39 -1.58
N ARG A 102 -1.04 -0.59 -0.61
CA ARG A 102 -0.90 0.32 0.55
C ARG A 102 0.54 0.72 0.74
N GLU A 103 0.71 1.98 1.13
CA GLU A 103 2.01 2.53 1.49
C GLU A 103 1.90 3.26 2.82
N TRP A 104 3.00 3.25 3.58
CA TRP A 104 3.09 3.87 4.89
C TRP A 104 4.25 4.83 4.96
N TYR A 105 4.12 5.85 5.80
CA TYR A 105 5.24 6.65 6.27
C TYR A 105 6.09 5.84 7.23
N ARG A 106 7.33 6.28 7.45
CA ARG A 106 8.22 5.65 8.45
C ARG A 106 7.59 5.69 9.86
N SER A 107 6.76 6.69 10.15
CA SER A 107 5.95 6.76 11.39
C SER A 107 4.93 5.63 11.55
N GLY A 108 4.65 4.84 10.50
CA GLY A 108 3.61 3.81 10.47
C GLY A 108 2.23 4.33 10.07
N LYS A 109 2.07 5.65 9.90
CA LYS A 109 0.83 6.24 9.39
C LYS A 109 0.65 5.93 7.90
N SER A 110 -0.61 5.84 7.46
CA SER A 110 -0.93 5.67 6.03
C SER A 110 -0.33 6.79 5.20
N ARG A 111 0.30 6.42 4.09
CA ARG A 111 0.83 7.35 3.08
C ARG A 111 -0.03 7.31 1.82
N ALA A 112 -0.35 6.10 1.37
CA ALA A 112 -1.16 5.91 0.16
C ALA A 112 -1.99 4.62 0.20
N TYR A 113 -3.08 4.64 -0.53
CA TYR A 113 -3.99 3.53 -0.75
C TYR A 113 -4.48 3.61 -2.20
N TYR A 114 -4.42 2.50 -2.93
CA TYR A 114 -4.88 2.43 -4.31
C TYR A 114 -5.59 1.10 -4.57
N GLU A 115 -6.71 1.15 -5.27
CA GLU A 115 -7.42 -0.03 -5.75
C GLU A 115 -7.06 -0.34 -7.20
N TYR A 116 -6.63 -1.58 -7.42
CA TYR A 116 -6.28 -2.11 -8.73
C TYR A 116 -7.15 -3.30 -9.12
N LYS A 117 -7.55 -3.33 -10.38
CA LYS A 117 -8.19 -4.46 -11.04
C LYS A 117 -7.55 -4.68 -12.40
N ASN A 118 -7.05 -5.89 -12.65
CA ASN A 118 -6.43 -6.30 -13.92
C ASN A 118 -5.33 -5.33 -14.39
N GLY A 119 -4.44 -4.91 -13.48
CA GLY A 119 -3.33 -4.00 -13.76
C GLY A 119 -3.67 -2.51 -13.82
N LEU A 120 -4.96 -2.16 -13.82
CA LEU A 120 -5.47 -0.79 -13.92
C LEU A 120 -6.01 -0.31 -12.58
N MET A 121 -5.91 0.99 -12.29
CA MET A 121 -6.63 1.57 -11.16
C MET A 121 -8.14 1.50 -11.44
N ASP A 122 -8.91 0.87 -10.56
CA ASP A 122 -10.37 0.80 -10.66
C ASP A 122 -10.93 0.80 -9.24
N GLY A 123 -11.62 1.88 -8.88
CA GLY A 123 -12.04 2.14 -7.51
C GLY A 123 -11.38 3.39 -6.93
N GLU A 124 -11.11 3.36 -5.64
CA GLU A 124 -10.67 4.53 -4.89
C GLU A 124 -9.15 4.62 -4.75
N ALA A 125 -8.66 5.86 -4.68
CA ALA A 125 -7.28 6.21 -4.43
C ALA A 125 -7.22 7.31 -3.37
N PHE A 126 -6.36 7.13 -2.38
CA PHE A 126 -6.15 8.09 -1.30
C PHE A 126 -4.65 8.31 -1.08
N THR A 127 -4.28 9.54 -0.76
CA THR A 127 -2.98 9.88 -0.19
C THR A 127 -3.16 10.77 1.01
N TRP A 128 -2.26 10.65 1.98
CA TRP A 128 -2.28 11.41 3.22
C TRP A 128 -0.99 12.19 3.38
N PHE A 129 -1.05 13.29 4.12
CA PHE A 129 0.13 13.94 4.68
C PHE A 129 0.67 13.12 5.85
N GLU A 130 1.92 13.36 6.24
CA GLU A 130 2.55 12.61 7.34
C GLU A 130 1.93 12.90 8.72
N ASP A 131 1.25 14.03 8.88
CA ASP A 131 0.46 14.31 10.07
C ASP A 131 -0.80 13.43 10.16
N GLY A 132 -1.21 12.79 9.06
CA GLY A 132 -2.37 11.91 8.94
C GLY A 132 -3.58 12.56 8.27
N HIS A 133 -3.53 13.85 7.94
CA HIS A 133 -4.62 14.50 7.20
C HIS A 133 -4.67 14.00 5.76
N LEU A 134 -5.89 13.88 5.23
CA LEU A 134 -6.07 13.50 3.84
C LEU A 134 -5.48 14.58 2.92
N SER A 135 -4.62 14.17 2.00
CA SER A 135 -4.03 15.05 0.99
C SER A 135 -4.84 14.99 -0.30
N THR A 136 -5.15 13.79 -0.77
CA THR A 136 -5.86 13.58 -2.03
C THR A 136 -6.79 12.39 -1.92
N TYR A 137 -7.95 12.53 -2.55
CA TYR A 137 -8.90 11.48 -2.85
C TYR A 137 -9.17 11.54 -4.35
N ALA A 138 -9.13 10.40 -5.02
CA ALA A 138 -9.47 10.28 -6.41
C ALA A 138 -10.25 8.99 -6.66
N GLN A 139 -11.09 9.01 -7.68
CA GLN A 139 -11.80 7.84 -8.16
C GLN A 139 -11.34 7.50 -9.57
N TYR A 140 -11.23 6.21 -9.84
CA TYR A 140 -10.81 5.65 -11.13
C TYR A 140 -11.80 4.61 -11.62
N LYS A 141 -11.97 4.54 -12.94
CA LYS A 141 -12.70 3.47 -13.62
C LYS A 141 -11.88 3.00 -14.82
N ASN A 142 -11.55 1.70 -14.86
CA ASN A 142 -10.76 1.08 -15.91
C ASN A 142 -9.48 1.87 -16.25
N GLY A 143 -8.75 2.31 -15.23
CA GLY A 143 -7.50 3.08 -15.36
C GLY A 143 -7.70 4.58 -15.63
N ARG A 144 -8.93 5.04 -15.85
CA ARG A 144 -9.23 6.44 -16.14
C ARG A 144 -9.78 7.14 -14.90
N GLN A 145 -9.19 8.29 -14.56
CA GLN A 145 -9.65 9.10 -13.45
C GLN A 145 -11.01 9.74 -13.78
N ILE A 146 -11.95 9.68 -12.83
CA ILE A 146 -13.31 10.23 -12.98
C ILE A 146 -13.59 11.40 -12.02
N GLY A 147 -12.74 11.61 -11.03
CA GLY A 147 -12.82 12.76 -10.14
C GLY A 147 -11.67 12.82 -9.15
N GLN A 148 -11.50 13.96 -8.50
CA GLN A 148 -10.53 14.15 -7.44
C GLN A 148 -10.88 15.33 -6.56
N LYS A 149 -10.56 15.17 -5.27
CA LYS A 149 -10.50 16.23 -4.29
C LYS A 149 -9.10 16.26 -3.67
N THR A 150 -8.56 17.46 -3.48
CA THR A 150 -7.24 17.67 -2.89
C THR A 150 -7.37 18.70 -1.79
N TRP A 151 -6.66 18.47 -0.70
CA TRP A 151 -6.63 19.32 0.47
C TRP A 151 -5.21 19.85 0.71
N ARG A 152 -5.11 20.99 1.37
CA ARG A 152 -3.85 21.45 1.98
C ARG A 152 -3.63 20.68 3.29
N SER A 153 -2.40 20.71 3.81
CA SER A 153 -2.08 20.13 5.13
C SER A 153 -2.91 20.73 6.27
N THR A 154 -3.44 21.95 6.09
CA THR A 154 -4.38 22.59 7.03
C THR A 154 -5.78 21.98 7.03
N GLY A 155 -6.06 20.99 6.18
CA GLY A 155 -7.37 20.39 6.00
C GLY A 155 -8.32 21.21 5.11
N LYS A 156 -7.91 22.38 4.61
CA LYS A 156 -8.73 23.17 3.67
C LYS A 156 -8.70 22.56 2.27
N ILE A 157 -9.86 22.47 1.62
CA ILE A 157 -9.96 22.03 0.23
C ILE A 157 -9.16 23.00 -0.66
N TYR A 158 -8.23 22.43 -1.42
CA TYR A 158 -7.46 23.13 -2.45
C TYR A 158 -8.14 23.03 -3.82
N ALA A 159 -8.64 21.85 -4.17
CA ALA A 159 -9.29 21.57 -5.44
C ALA A 159 -10.35 20.48 -5.30
N ASN A 160 -11.41 20.57 -6.11
CA ASN A 160 -12.45 19.55 -6.23
C ASN A 160 -12.99 19.55 -7.67
N TYR A 161 -12.88 18.43 -8.37
CA TYR A 161 -13.39 18.32 -9.74
C TYR A 161 -13.87 16.91 -10.06
N VAL A 162 -14.79 16.83 -11.02
CA VAL A 162 -15.24 15.60 -11.67
C VAL A 162 -14.88 15.64 -13.15
N ILE A 163 -14.73 14.49 -13.80
CA ILE A 163 -14.45 14.38 -15.23
C ILE A 163 -15.67 13.79 -15.92
N VAL A 164 -16.32 14.58 -16.78
CA VAL A 164 -17.49 14.17 -17.56
C VAL A 164 -17.19 14.39 -19.03
N LYS A 165 -17.30 13.33 -19.86
CA LYS A 165 -16.99 13.38 -21.31
C LYS A 165 -15.64 14.06 -21.61
N ASP A 166 -14.60 13.64 -20.89
CA ASP A 166 -13.23 14.17 -21.00
C ASP A 166 -13.04 15.63 -20.56
N LYS A 167 -14.09 16.31 -20.09
CA LYS A 167 -14.01 17.67 -19.54
C LYS A 167 -13.93 17.63 -18.03
N LYS A 168 -12.97 18.38 -17.47
CA LYS A 168 -12.88 18.63 -16.03
C LYS A 168 -13.93 19.68 -15.66
N LEU A 169 -14.89 19.30 -14.84
CA LEU A 169 -15.87 20.19 -14.23
C LEU A 169 -15.43 20.46 -12.80
N MET A 170 -15.10 21.70 -12.50
CA MET A 170 -14.70 22.12 -11.15
C MET A 170 -15.91 22.68 -10.41
N GLY A 171 -16.06 22.32 -9.14
CA GLY A 171 -16.99 23.00 -8.26
C GLY A 171 -16.48 24.40 -7.89
N LEU A 172 -17.37 25.30 -7.47
CA LEU A 172 -16.97 26.62 -6.97
C LEU A 172 -16.03 26.45 -5.77
N ARG A 173 -14.89 27.15 -5.81
CA ARG A 173 -13.86 27.06 -4.76
C ARG A 173 -14.39 27.69 -3.47
N GLY A 174 -14.66 26.85 -2.46
CA GLY A 174 -15.16 27.28 -1.16
C GLY A 174 -16.67 27.12 -0.95
N SER A 175 -17.41 26.49 -1.88
CA SER A 175 -18.79 26.12 -1.62
C SER A 175 -18.90 24.70 -1.05
N ASP A 176 -19.59 24.57 0.09
CA ASP A 176 -19.99 23.28 0.69
C ASP A 176 -21.30 22.75 0.08
N LEU A 177 -21.65 23.19 -1.13
CA LEU A 177 -22.90 22.80 -1.78
C LEU A 177 -22.84 21.32 -2.18
N CYS A 178 -23.41 20.47 -1.31
CA CYS A 178 -23.68 19.04 -1.58
C CYS A 178 -24.80 18.81 -2.61
N ASN A 179 -25.47 19.87 -3.06
CA ASN A 179 -26.48 19.81 -4.11
C ASN A 179 -25.78 20.08 -5.43
N GLY A 180 -25.92 19.17 -6.39
CA GLY A 180 -25.39 19.34 -7.74
C GLY A 180 -25.79 20.70 -8.31
N VAL A 181 -24.87 21.35 -9.02
CA VAL A 181 -25.18 22.56 -9.79
C VAL A 181 -26.39 22.22 -10.66
N LYS A 182 -27.53 22.86 -10.40
CA LYS A 182 -28.74 22.65 -11.19
C LYS A 182 -28.46 23.16 -12.60
N SER A 183 -28.21 22.26 -13.54
CA SER A 183 -28.27 22.58 -14.96
C SER A 183 -29.73 22.70 -15.37
N ASN A 184 -30.06 23.70 -16.18
CA ASN A 184 -31.33 23.70 -16.92
C ASN A 184 -31.37 22.51 -17.91
N ASP A 185 -32.53 22.22 -18.50
CA ASP A 185 -32.74 21.09 -19.43
C ASP A 185 -31.87 21.15 -20.71
N LYS A 186 -31.01 22.17 -20.84
CA LYS A 186 -30.05 22.37 -21.92
C LYS A 186 -28.59 22.11 -21.53
N GLY A 187 -28.31 21.80 -20.25
CA GLY A 187 -26.96 21.47 -19.78
C GLY A 187 -26.01 22.67 -19.65
N GLU A 188 -26.53 23.88 -19.58
CA GLU A 188 -25.73 25.09 -19.39
C GLU A 188 -25.52 25.36 -17.89
N THR A 189 -24.27 25.60 -17.49
CA THR A 189 -23.91 26.07 -16.15
C THR A 189 -24.48 27.47 -15.96
N ILE A 190 -25.28 27.66 -14.91
CA ILE A 190 -25.74 28.97 -14.49
C ILE A 190 -24.56 29.65 -13.79
N ASP A 191 -23.89 30.57 -14.47
CA ASP A 191 -23.00 31.52 -13.80
C ASP A 191 -23.87 32.43 -12.94
N TYR A 192 -23.60 32.43 -11.63
CA TYR A 192 -24.11 33.49 -10.77
C TYR A 192 -23.08 34.61 -10.84
N ASP A 193 -23.44 35.69 -11.53
CA ASP A 193 -22.66 36.93 -11.55
C ASP A 193 -22.40 37.42 -10.11
N LEU A 194 -21.17 37.91 -9.89
CA LEU A 194 -20.61 38.38 -8.62
C LEU A 194 -21.41 39.50 -7.94
#